data_AF-A0A5C7ILS9-F1
#
_entry.id   AF-A0A5C7ILS9-F1
#
_cell.length_a   1.000
_cell.length_b   1.000
_cell.length_c   1.000
_cell.angle_alpha   90.00
_cell.angle_beta   90.00
_cell.angle_gamma   90.00
#
_symmetry.space_group_name_H-M   'P 1'
#
loop_
_entity.id
_entity.type
_entity.pdbx_description
1 polymer ?
#
loop_
_entity_poly.entity_id
_entity_poly.type
_entity_poly.pdbx_seq_one_letter_code
_entity_poly.pdbx_strand_id
1 'polypeptide(L)'
;MLRDRGYDVPVSEISLSLNDFRAIYGQEPDVDRLRISVSHKSQPSKRMLVVFAGPVMVKVNVIRGIATQIANKDTLTGLIIILQSHITNQALKAVDLFKFKVEMFQITDLLVNITKHVLKPNHQVLTNEEKQQLLKEYNIEEKQVS
;
A
#
# COMPACT_ATOMS: atom_id res chain seq x y z
N MET A 1 -2.53 7.92 -9.90
CA MET A 1 -1.38 7.51 -9.05
C MET A 1 -0.26 6.83 -9.83
N LEU A 2 -0.40 5.57 -10.28
CA LEU A 2 0.71 4.83 -10.90
C LEU A 2 1.21 5.47 -12.21
N ARG A 3 0.29 5.87 -13.10
CA ARG A 3 0.63 6.59 -14.34
C ARG A 3 1.39 7.90 -14.07
N ASP A 4 0.96 8.65 -13.05
CA ASP A 4 1.58 9.93 -12.67
C ASP A 4 3.00 9.73 -12.10
N ARG A 5 3.29 8.52 -11.57
CA ARG A 5 4.62 8.09 -11.12
C ARG A 5 5.48 7.51 -12.27
N GLY A 6 5.05 7.62 -13.52
CA GLY A 6 5.82 7.16 -14.69
C GLY A 6 5.69 5.67 -15.02
N TYR A 7 4.78 4.94 -14.36
CA TYR A 7 4.52 3.54 -14.67
C TYR A 7 3.65 3.40 -15.92
N ASP A 8 3.87 2.30 -16.64
CA ASP A 8 3.12 1.98 -17.83
C ASP A 8 1.77 1.35 -17.47
N VAL A 9 0.76 2.21 -17.40
CA VAL A 9 -0.63 1.83 -17.14
C VAL A 9 -1.47 2.20 -18.36
N PRO A 10 -2.09 1.22 -19.05
CA PRO A 10 -2.96 1.47 -20.19
C PRO A 10 -4.12 2.41 -19.85
N VAL A 11 -4.51 3.28 -20.79
CA VAL A 11 -5.66 4.19 -20.60
C VAL A 11 -6.97 3.41 -20.43
N SER A 12 -7.09 2.24 -21.07
CA SER A 12 -8.22 1.33 -20.94
C SER A 12 -8.42 0.83 -19.51
N GLU A 13 -7.34 0.58 -18.75
CA GLU A 13 -7.43 0.19 -17.33
C GLU A 13 -7.89 1.37 -16.45
N ILE A 14 -7.50 2.59 -16.81
CA ILE A 14 -7.86 3.81 -16.05
C ILE A 14 -9.31 4.22 -16.31
N SER A 15 -9.79 4.02 -17.54
CA SER A 15 -11.13 4.40 -18.00
C SER A 15 -12.15 3.26 -17.90
N LEU A 16 -11.80 2.16 -17.24
CA LEU A 16 -12.66 1.01 -17.05
C LEU A 16 -13.96 1.43 -16.34
N SER A 17 -15.11 1.16 -16.96
CA SER A 17 -16.40 1.47 -16.37
C SER A 17 -16.71 0.52 -15.22
N LEU A 18 -17.61 0.93 -14.30
CA LEU A 18 -18.05 0.07 -13.21
C LEU A 18 -18.72 -1.23 -13.71
N ASN A 19 -19.43 -1.14 -14.83
CA ASN A 19 -20.10 -2.30 -15.43
C ASN A 19 -19.07 -3.30 -15.99
N ASP A 20 -18.05 -2.79 -16.71
CA ASP A 20 -16.97 -3.63 -17.24
C ASP A 20 -16.14 -4.25 -16.10
N PHE A 21 -15.86 -3.46 -15.06
CA PHE A 21 -15.18 -3.95 -13.87
C PHE A 21 -15.96 -5.12 -13.24
N ARG A 22 -17.28 -4.97 -13.04
CA ARG A 22 -18.12 -6.05 -12.50
C ARG A 22 -18.23 -7.25 -13.44
N ALA A 23 -18.18 -7.03 -14.75
CA ALA A 23 -18.16 -8.13 -15.72
C ALA A 23 -16.85 -8.94 -15.64
N ILE A 24 -15.72 -8.29 -15.35
CA ILE A 24 -14.40 -8.94 -15.27
C ILE A 24 -14.16 -9.59 -13.90
N TYR A 25 -14.50 -8.88 -12.83
CA TYR A 25 -14.14 -9.25 -11.45
C TYR A 25 -15.31 -9.76 -10.61
N GLY A 26 -16.55 -9.59 -11.06
CA GLY A 26 -17.77 -9.94 -10.32
C GLY A 26 -18.31 -8.81 -9.44
N GLN A 27 -19.44 -9.06 -8.80
CA GLN A 27 -20.06 -8.10 -7.84
C GLN A 27 -19.26 -8.00 -6.54
N GLU A 28 -18.74 -9.13 -6.05
CA GLU A 28 -17.86 -9.22 -4.89
C GLU A 28 -16.51 -9.75 -5.37
N PRO A 29 -15.61 -8.86 -5.81
CA PRO A 29 -14.35 -9.28 -6.39
C PRO A 29 -13.41 -9.84 -5.31
N ASP A 30 -12.76 -10.95 -5.63
CA ASP A 30 -11.64 -11.44 -4.84
C ASP A 30 -10.48 -10.43 -4.91
N VAL A 31 -10.05 -9.93 -3.74
CA VAL A 31 -8.96 -8.95 -3.60
C VAL A 31 -7.64 -9.45 -4.18
N ASP A 32 -7.42 -10.77 -4.19
CA ASP A 32 -6.22 -11.35 -4.78
C ASP A 32 -6.21 -11.25 -6.31
N ARG A 33 -7.39 -11.17 -6.94
CA ARG A 33 -7.54 -10.95 -8.40
C ARG A 33 -7.36 -9.49 -8.79
N LEU A 34 -7.38 -8.56 -7.83
CA LEU A 34 -7.20 -7.11 -8.07
C LEU A 34 -5.73 -6.67 -8.07
N ARG A 35 -4.78 -7.62 -8.02
CA ARG A 35 -3.34 -7.30 -8.01
C ARG A 35 -2.92 -6.64 -9.32
N ILE A 36 -2.15 -5.57 -9.20
CA ILE A 36 -1.63 -4.82 -10.34
C ILE A 36 -0.11 -4.93 -10.33
N SER A 37 0.48 -5.39 -11.43
CA SER A 37 1.93 -5.36 -11.60
C SER A 37 2.29 -4.59 -12.85
N VAL A 38 3.00 -3.48 -12.67
CA VAL A 38 3.34 -2.56 -13.75
C VAL A 38 4.83 -2.25 -13.75
N SER A 39 5.38 -2.05 -14.94
CA SER A 39 6.78 -1.66 -15.15
C SER A 39 6.88 -0.17 -15.42
N HIS A 40 8.02 0.42 -15.08
CA HIS A 40 8.27 1.83 -15.38
C HIS A 40 8.48 2.04 -16.90
N LYS A 41 7.88 3.09 -17.48
CA LYS A 41 7.90 3.33 -18.94
C LYS A 41 9.31 3.44 -19.52
N SER A 42 10.21 4.13 -18.84
CA SER A 42 11.60 4.33 -19.30
C SER A 42 12.61 3.34 -18.70
N GLN A 43 12.21 2.55 -17.68
CA GLN A 43 13.11 1.64 -16.97
C GLN A 43 12.38 0.32 -16.69
N PRO A 44 12.23 -0.57 -17.68
CA PRO A 44 11.42 -1.79 -17.55
C PRO A 44 11.86 -2.75 -16.43
N SER A 45 13.12 -2.64 -15.97
CA SER A 45 13.64 -3.36 -14.81
C SER A 45 13.03 -2.92 -13.49
N LYS A 46 12.45 -1.71 -13.43
CA LYS A 46 11.74 -1.20 -12.26
C LYS A 46 10.29 -1.60 -12.32
N ARG A 47 9.91 -2.54 -11.45
CA ARG A 47 8.51 -2.97 -11.30
C ARG A 47 7.91 -2.45 -10.00
N MET A 48 6.63 -2.14 -10.06
CA MET A 48 5.77 -1.83 -8.92
C MET A 48 4.68 -2.90 -8.86
N LEU A 49 4.45 -3.42 -7.65
CA LEU A 49 3.33 -4.33 -7.36
C LEU A 49 2.34 -3.61 -6.46
N VAL A 50 1.06 -3.71 -6.75
CA VAL A 50 -0.04 -3.26 -5.90
C VAL A 50 -0.85 -4.47 -5.47
N VAL A 51 -1.06 -4.60 -4.17
CA VAL A 51 -1.84 -5.68 -3.56
C VAL A 51 -2.93 -5.08 -2.68
N PHE A 52 -4.11 -5.67 -2.71
CA PHE A 52 -5.22 -5.31 -1.85
C PHE A 52 -5.27 -6.28 -0.67
N ALA A 53 -5.19 -5.75 0.55
CA ALA A 53 -5.46 -6.51 1.76
C ALA A 53 -6.94 -6.38 2.08
N GLY A 54 -7.62 -7.53 2.19
CA GLY A 54 -9.06 -7.62 2.38
C GLY A 54 -9.58 -6.96 3.67
N PRO A 55 -10.89 -7.04 3.93
CA PRO A 55 -11.58 -6.26 4.97
C PRO A 55 -11.24 -6.70 6.40
N VAL A 56 -10.52 -7.81 6.56
CA VAL A 56 -10.10 -8.32 7.86
C VAL A 56 -8.80 -7.65 8.30
N MET A 57 -8.66 -7.44 9.61
CA MET A 57 -7.44 -6.90 10.21
C MET A 57 -6.18 -7.61 9.69
N VAL A 58 -5.23 -6.84 9.18
CA VAL A 58 -4.03 -7.35 8.53
C VAL A 58 -3.03 -7.81 9.59
N LYS A 59 -2.83 -9.13 9.66
CA LYS A 59 -1.91 -9.80 10.58
C LYS A 59 -0.62 -10.23 9.87
N VAL A 60 0.37 -10.68 10.64
CA VAL A 60 1.69 -11.11 10.15
C VAL A 60 1.61 -12.16 9.05
N ASN A 61 0.67 -13.10 9.15
CA ASN A 61 0.49 -14.17 8.16
C ASN A 61 0.11 -13.62 6.78
N VAL A 62 -0.68 -12.55 6.72
CA VAL A 62 -1.05 -11.88 5.46
C VAL A 62 0.19 -11.27 4.81
N ILE A 63 1.00 -10.52 5.57
CA ILE A 63 2.24 -9.91 5.06
C ILE A 63 3.23 -10.97 4.57
N ARG A 64 3.38 -12.07 5.32
CA ARG A 64 4.20 -13.22 4.90
C ARG A 64 3.66 -13.87 3.63
N GLY A 65 2.34 -14.05 3.51
CA GLY A 65 1.70 -14.58 2.31
C GLY A 65 1.94 -13.69 1.08
N ILE A 66 1.86 -12.37 1.25
CA ILE A 66 2.23 -11.42 0.19
C ILE A 66 3.70 -11.63 -0.19
N ALA A 67 4.60 -11.73 0.79
CA ALA A 67 6.03 -11.94 0.55
C ALA A 67 6.37 -13.24 -0.18
N THR A 68 5.59 -14.32 0.00
CA THR A 68 5.82 -15.59 -0.69
C THR A 68 5.30 -15.57 -2.12
N GLN A 69 4.26 -14.80 -2.42
CA GLN A 69 3.66 -14.70 -3.75
C GLN A 69 4.42 -13.76 -4.69
N ILE A 70 5.35 -12.95 -4.17
CA ILE A 70 6.24 -12.13 -5.00
C ILE A 70 7.30 -13.04 -5.64
N ALA A 71 7.04 -13.47 -6.88
CA ALA A 71 7.92 -14.38 -7.61
C ALA A 71 9.31 -13.79 -7.89
N ASN A 72 9.39 -12.53 -8.35
CA ASN A 72 10.65 -11.89 -8.78
C ASN A 72 11.00 -10.68 -7.90
N LYS A 73 11.46 -10.96 -6.67
CA LYS A 73 11.82 -9.93 -5.68
C LYS A 73 12.93 -9.00 -6.17
N ASP A 74 13.88 -9.50 -6.97
CA ASP A 74 15.04 -8.73 -7.42
C ASP A 74 14.69 -7.63 -8.44
N THR A 75 13.58 -7.79 -9.16
CA THR A 75 13.06 -6.78 -10.10
C THR A 75 12.02 -5.86 -9.48
N LEU A 76 11.58 -6.17 -8.25
CA LEU A 76 10.54 -5.41 -7.58
C LEU A 76 11.17 -4.23 -6.85
N THR A 77 10.91 -3.04 -7.37
CA THR A 77 11.44 -1.79 -6.79
C THR A 77 10.53 -1.17 -5.75
N GLY A 78 9.25 -1.53 -5.77
CA GLY A 78 8.30 -1.09 -4.76
C GLY A 78 7.08 -1.98 -4.69
N LEU A 79 6.46 -1.98 -3.50
CA LEU A 79 5.19 -2.62 -3.21
C LEU A 79 4.25 -1.57 -2.62
N ILE A 80 3.03 -1.54 -3.12
CA ILE A 80 1.93 -0.76 -2.56
C ILE A 80 0.91 -1.73 -1.98
N ILE A 81 0.59 -1.58 -0.70
CA ILE A 81 -0.43 -2.37 -0.01
C ILE A 81 -1.62 -1.47 0.26
N ILE A 82 -2.77 -1.80 -0.33
CA ILE A 82 -4.03 -1.11 -0.10
C ILE A 82 -4.76 -1.83 1.03
N LEU A 83 -4.94 -1.13 2.15
CA LEU A 83 -5.56 -1.65 3.36
C LEU A 83 -7.05 -1.32 3.37
N GLN A 84 -7.90 -2.33 3.51
CA GLN A 84 -9.33 -2.12 3.81
C GLN A 84 -9.63 -2.07 5.31
N SER A 85 -8.67 -2.46 6.15
CA SER A 85 -8.77 -2.52 7.61
C SER A 85 -7.44 -2.15 8.26
N HIS A 86 -7.42 -2.08 9.59
CA HIS A 86 -6.20 -1.82 10.34
C HIS A 86 -5.17 -2.95 10.19
N ILE A 87 -3.89 -2.57 10.28
CA ILE A 87 -2.75 -3.48 10.31
C ILE A 87 -2.21 -3.56 11.73
N THR A 88 -1.80 -4.76 12.17
CA THR A 88 -1.23 -4.93 13.52
C THR A 88 0.23 -4.48 13.58
N ASN A 89 0.70 -4.08 14.76
CA ASN A 89 2.11 -3.69 14.97
C ASN A 89 3.10 -4.80 14.59
N GLN A 90 2.74 -6.07 14.83
CA GLN A 90 3.56 -7.20 14.40
C GLN A 90 3.66 -7.28 12.87
N ALA A 91 2.55 -7.02 12.17
CA ALA A 91 2.52 -7.01 10.71
C ALA A 91 3.33 -5.84 10.14
N LEU A 92 3.28 -4.67 10.77
CA LEU A 92 4.15 -3.53 10.45
C LEU A 92 5.63 -3.89 10.57
N LYS A 93 6.06 -4.50 11.69
CA LYS A 93 7.44 -4.99 11.85
C LYS A 93 7.84 -5.98 10.74
N ALA A 94 6.90 -6.78 10.24
CA ALA A 94 7.17 -7.71 9.13
C ALA A 94 7.26 -7.02 7.77
N VAL A 95 6.62 -5.86 7.58
CA VAL A 95 6.77 -5.03 6.38
C VAL A 95 8.19 -4.44 6.32
N ASP A 96 8.77 -4.07 7.45
CA ASP A 96 10.15 -3.53 7.50
C ASP A 96 11.22 -4.55 7.05
N LEU A 97 10.86 -5.83 6.93
CA LEU A 97 11.76 -6.89 6.44
C LEU A 97 11.86 -6.94 4.91
N PHE A 98 11.01 -6.22 4.18
CA PHE A 98 11.13 -6.14 2.73
C PHE A 98 12.36 -5.33 2.33
N LYS A 99 13.13 -5.85 1.35
CA LYS A 99 14.34 -5.18 0.83
C LYS A 99 14.05 -4.00 -0.11
N PHE A 100 12.79 -3.83 -0.49
CA PHE A 100 12.32 -2.78 -1.39
C PHE A 100 11.32 -1.87 -0.67
N LYS A 101 11.06 -0.70 -1.24
CA LYS A 101 10.16 0.28 -0.65
C LYS A 101 8.74 -0.28 -0.56
N VAL A 102 8.14 -0.26 0.62
CA VAL A 102 6.72 -0.58 0.81
C VAL A 102 5.96 0.69 1.18
N GLU A 103 4.88 0.98 0.46
CA GLU A 103 3.95 2.06 0.75
C GLU A 103 2.59 1.46 1.11
N MET A 104 1.93 1.99 2.13
CA MET A 104 0.61 1.55 2.55
C MET A 104 -0.39 2.70 2.41
N PHE A 105 -1.57 2.41 1.90
CA PHE A 105 -2.67 3.38 1.79
C PHE A 105 -3.95 2.75 2.33
N GLN A 106 -4.76 3.52 3.06
CA GLN A 106 -6.13 3.09 3.35
C GLN A 106 -6.96 3.20 2.07
N ILE A 107 -7.83 2.22 1.83
CA ILE A 107 -8.71 2.24 0.65
C ILE A 107 -9.61 3.48 0.63
N THR A 108 -10.01 3.95 1.81
CA THR A 108 -10.80 5.18 2.00
C THR A 108 -10.10 6.41 1.44
N ASP A 109 -8.77 6.46 1.53
CA ASP A 109 -7.96 7.58 1.01
C ASP A 109 -7.88 7.55 -0.52
N LEU A 110 -8.13 6.39 -1.13
CA LEU A 110 -8.10 6.21 -2.59
C LEU A 110 -9.48 6.33 -3.26
N LEU A 111 -10.56 6.15 -2.50
CA LEU A 111 -11.94 6.31 -3.00
C LEU A 111 -12.25 7.76 -3.40
N VAL A 112 -11.57 8.71 -2.77
CA VAL A 112 -11.60 10.12 -3.17
C VAL A 112 -10.32 10.39 -3.94
N ASN A 113 -10.42 10.69 -5.24
CA ASN A 113 -9.27 11.16 -6.00
C ASN A 113 -8.89 12.56 -5.46
N ILE A 114 -7.94 12.64 -4.51
CA ILE A 114 -7.64 13.82 -3.68
C ILE A 114 -6.94 14.97 -4.45
N THR A 115 -7.23 15.16 -5.73
CA THR A 115 -6.97 16.44 -6.39
C THR A 115 -8.09 17.46 -6.13
N LYS A 116 -9.21 17.08 -5.49
CA LYS A 116 -10.39 17.96 -5.34
C LYS A 116 -11.06 18.02 -3.96
N HIS A 117 -10.60 17.35 -2.92
CA HIS A 117 -11.27 17.44 -1.60
C HIS A 117 -10.33 17.78 -0.45
N VAL A 118 -10.71 18.86 0.24
CA VAL A 118 -10.13 19.43 1.44
C VAL A 118 -10.28 18.44 2.59
N LEU A 119 -9.17 18.15 3.27
CA LEU A 119 -8.99 17.47 4.58
C LEU A 119 -8.00 16.30 4.49
N LYS A 120 -6.73 16.68 4.43
CA LYS A 120 -5.57 15.80 4.52
C LYS A 120 -5.04 15.86 5.97
N PRO A 121 -4.96 14.76 6.74
CA PRO A 121 -4.01 14.73 7.84
C PRO A 121 -2.62 14.49 7.22
N ASN A 122 -1.75 15.49 7.35
CA ASN A 122 -0.36 15.41 6.91
C ASN A 122 0.36 14.27 7.63
N HIS A 123 0.74 13.21 6.90
CA HIS A 123 1.80 12.32 7.36
C HIS A 123 3.14 12.91 6.91
N GLN A 124 3.71 13.75 7.77
CA GLN A 124 5.11 14.16 7.65
C GLN A 124 6.01 13.01 8.14
N VAL A 125 7.14 12.82 7.48
CA VAL A 125 8.20 11.94 7.95
C VAL A 125 8.82 12.61 9.17
N LEU A 126 8.48 12.12 10.36
CA LEU A 126 9.08 12.59 11.61
C LEU A 126 10.58 12.25 11.58
N THR A 127 11.40 13.27 11.77
CA THR A 127 12.83 13.10 12.03
C THR A 127 13.06 12.61 13.46
N ASN A 128 14.23 12.02 13.75
CA ASN A 128 14.52 11.38 15.05
C ASN A 128 14.35 12.33 16.25
N GLU A 129 14.51 13.64 16.03
CA GLU A 129 14.39 14.68 17.05
C GLU A 129 12.92 14.96 17.40
N GLU A 130 12.03 15.00 16.40
CA GLU A 130 10.59 15.25 16.58
C GLU A 130 9.90 14.08 17.31
N LYS A 131 10.40 12.85 17.13
CA LYS A 131 9.95 11.66 17.87
C LYS A 131 10.21 11.78 19.38
N GLN A 132 11.34 12.37 19.79
CA GLN A 132 11.69 12.51 21.21
C GLN A 132 10.88 13.61 21.90
N GLN A 133 10.57 14.70 21.19
CA GLN A 133 9.73 15.77 21.71
C GLN A 133 8.29 15.30 21.99
N LEU A 134 7.71 14.54 21.05
CA LEU A 134 6.37 13.95 21.16
C LEU A 134 6.22 12.99 22.35
N LEU A 135 7.27 12.21 22.66
CA LEU A 135 7.28 11.30 23.80
C LEU A 135 7.27 12.06 25.15
N LYS A 136 7.90 13.24 25.20
CA LYS A 136 7.90 14.11 26.37
C LYS A 136 6.56 14.81 26.60
N GLU A 137 5.87 15.21 25.53
CA GLU A 137 4.63 15.98 25.61
C GLU A 137 3.42 15.11 26.03
N TYR A 138 3.43 13.82 25.70
CA TYR A 138 2.35 12.90 26.06
C TYR A 138 2.56 12.14 27.38
N ASN A 139 3.69 12.33 28.06
CA ASN A 139 4.01 11.73 29.38
C ASN A 139 3.68 10.23 29.48
N ILE A 140 3.94 9.48 28.39
CA ILE A 140 3.74 8.03 28.34
C ILE A 140 5.05 7.39 28.78
N GLU A 141 5.02 6.77 29.95
CA GLU A 141 6.17 6.01 30.46
C GLU A 141 6.53 4.87 29.50
N GLU A 142 7.83 4.81 29.19
CA GLU A 142 8.51 3.67 28.61
C GLU A 142 8.20 2.41 29.42
N LYS A 143 7.21 1.63 29.00
CA LYS A 143 7.23 0.20 29.30
C LYS A 143 6.56 -0.61 28.21
N GLN A 144 7.44 -1.35 27.55
CA GLN A 144 7.21 -2.58 26.81
C GLN A 144 6.87 -2.43 25.32
N VAL A 145 7.78 -1.77 24.61
CA VAL A 145 8.14 -2.20 23.26
C VAL A 145 9.25 -3.27 23.40
N SER A 146 8.87 -4.54 23.29
CA SER A 146 9.76 -5.59 22.77
C SER A 146 9.22 -6.04 21.40
#